data_AF-A0A813PI19-F1
#
_entry.id   AF-A0A813PI19-F1
#
_cell.length_a   1.000
_cell.length_b   1.000
_cell.length_c   1.000
_cell.angle_alpha   90.00
_cell.angle_beta   90.00
_cell.angle_gamma   90.00
#
_symmetry.space_group_name_H-M   'P 1'
#
loop_
_entity.id
_entity.type
_entity.pdbx_description
1 polymer ?
#
loop_
_entity_poly.entity_id
_entity_poly.type
_entity_poly.pdbx_seq_one_letter_code
_entity_poly.pdbx_strand_id
1 'polypeptide(L)'
;MFSKEILKTLGDAFGHMSQLRLQLSWKMNKREARVLKSPHIAELSTFFQITDDGIRDIDETESMDDSDYNSASQENIHAISNM
;
A
#
# COMPACT_ATOMS: atom_id res chain seq x y z
N MET A 1 3.60 2.44 -25.85
CA MET A 1 2.33 2.54 -25.08
C MET A 1 1.46 1.36 -25.48
N PHE A 2 1.31 0.35 -24.62
CA PHE A 2 0.48 -0.82 -24.92
C PHE A 2 -1.00 -0.45 -24.78
N SER A 3 -1.85 -0.91 -25.71
CA SER A 3 -3.28 -0.65 -25.65
C SER A 3 -3.93 -1.44 -24.51
N LYS A 4 -4.96 -0.87 -23.87
CA LYS A 4 -5.71 -1.52 -22.77
C LYS A 4 -6.26 -2.91 -23.15
N GLU A 5 -6.52 -3.13 -24.44
CA GLU A 5 -7.00 -4.41 -24.96
C GLU A 5 -5.94 -5.51 -24.93
N ILE A 6 -4.67 -5.19 -25.21
CA ILE A 6 -3.54 -6.13 -25.12
C ILE A 6 -3.33 -6.58 -23.67
N LEU A 7 -3.49 -5.66 -22.70
CA LEU A 7 -3.39 -5.97 -21.26
C LEU A 7 -4.50 -6.92 -20.78
N LYS A 8 -5.73 -6.79 -21.30
CA LYS A 8 -6.83 -7.70 -20.99
C LYS A 8 -6.62 -9.09 -21.59
N THR A 9 -6.25 -9.15 -22.87
CA THR A 9 -6.08 -10.44 -23.59
C THR A 9 -4.93 -11.29 -23.05
N LEU A 10 -3.84 -10.69 -22.58
CA LEU A 10 -2.78 -11.41 -21.86
C LEU A 10 -3.23 -11.89 -20.47
N GLY A 11 -3.98 -11.05 -19.75
CA GLY A 11 -4.50 -11.36 -18.42
C GLY A 11 -5.48 -12.55 -18.40
N ASP A 12 -6.23 -12.73 -19.48
CA ASP A 12 -7.16 -13.86 -19.65
C ASP A 12 -6.40 -15.14 -20.03
N ALA A 13 -5.47 -15.08 -21.00
CA ALA A 13 -4.71 -16.25 -21.47
C ALA A 13 -3.78 -16.83 -20.39
N PHE A 14 -2.97 -15.99 -19.73
CA PHE A 14 -2.11 -16.44 -18.62
C PHE A 14 -2.87 -16.64 -17.32
N GLY A 15 -4.09 -16.11 -17.29
CA GLY A 15 -4.86 -16.06 -16.07
C GLY A 15 -5.35 -17.41 -15.56
N HIS A 16 -5.70 -18.31 -16.47
CA HIS A 16 -6.13 -19.65 -16.10
C HIS A 16 -4.97 -20.55 -15.65
N MET A 17 -3.74 -20.27 -16.09
CA MET A 17 -2.56 -21.08 -15.79
C MET A 17 -1.86 -20.68 -14.49
N SER A 18 -1.94 -19.42 -14.07
CA SER A 18 -1.30 -18.96 -12.83
C SER A 18 -2.06 -19.46 -11.58
N GLN A 19 -1.36 -20.13 -10.66
CA GLN A 19 -1.90 -20.49 -9.34
C GLN A 19 -1.93 -19.30 -8.38
N LEU A 20 -1.05 -18.31 -8.55
CA LEU A 20 -1.01 -17.08 -7.78
C LEU A 20 -0.94 -15.87 -8.72
N ARG A 21 -1.74 -14.83 -8.46
CA ARG A 21 -1.59 -13.52 -9.11
C ARG A 21 -1.45 -12.42 -8.07
N LEU A 22 -0.46 -11.55 -8.28
CA LEU A 22 -0.25 -10.36 -7.50
C LEU A 22 -0.55 -9.11 -8.35
N GLN A 23 -1.25 -8.14 -7.75
CA GLN A 23 -1.31 -6.78 -8.26
C GLN A 23 -0.26 -5.95 -7.54
N LEU A 24 0.63 -5.32 -8.32
CA LEU A 24 1.62 -4.39 -7.79
C LEU A 24 1.14 -2.96 -8.04
N SER A 25 1.08 -2.15 -7.00
CA SER A 25 0.64 -0.75 -7.07
C SER A 25 1.44 0.15 -6.14
N TRP A 26 1.23 1.45 -6.27
CA TRP A 26 1.66 2.42 -5.28
C TRP A 26 0.49 2.79 -4.39
N LYS A 27 0.72 2.91 -3.09
CA LYS A 27 -0.23 3.43 -2.12
C LYS A 27 0.53 4.19 -1.04
N MET A 28 0.17 5.46 -0.81
CA MET A 28 0.82 6.33 0.18
C MET A 28 2.36 6.37 0.02
N ASN A 29 2.83 6.55 -1.22
CA ASN A 29 4.26 6.54 -1.59
C ASN A 29 5.02 5.23 -1.29
N LYS A 30 4.34 4.16 -0.89
CA LYS A 30 4.92 2.82 -0.67
C LYS A 30 4.48 1.86 -1.77
N ARG A 31 5.31 0.87 -2.11
CA ARG A 31 4.92 -0.20 -3.04
C ARG A 31 4.05 -1.19 -2.31
N GLU A 32 2.89 -1.51 -2.86
CA GLU A 32 1.96 -2.50 -2.34
C GLU A 32 1.91 -3.70 -3.30
N ALA A 33 1.96 -4.91 -2.74
CA ALA A 33 1.63 -6.15 -3.43
C ALA A 33 0.34 -6.71 -2.83
N ARG A 34 -0.65 -7.01 -3.68
CA ARG A 34 -1.92 -7.60 -3.26
C ARG A 34 -2.21 -8.90 -4.01
N VAL A 35 -2.67 -9.91 -3.30
CA VAL A 35 -3.15 -11.16 -3.91
C VAL A 35 -4.46 -10.90 -4.64
N LEU A 36 -4.46 -11.07 -5.96
CA LEU A 36 -5.63 -10.95 -6.84
C LEU A 36 -6.32 -12.30 -7.08
N LYS A 37 -5.55 -13.40 -7.09
CA LYS A 37 -6.04 -14.76 -7.29
C LYS A 37 -5.13 -15.76 -6.57
N SER A 38 -5.70 -16.62 -5.74
CA SER A 38 -5.03 -17.78 -5.14
C SER A 38 -6.09 -18.84 -4.77
N PRO A 39 -5.81 -20.15 -4.91
CA PRO A 39 -6.72 -21.20 -4.46
C PRO A 39 -6.75 -21.38 -2.93
N HIS A 40 -5.72 -20.93 -2.21
CA HIS A 40 -5.54 -21.25 -0.79
C HIS A 40 -5.21 -20.04 0.10
N ILE A 41 -4.98 -18.86 -0.50
CA ILE A 41 -4.64 -17.64 0.23
C ILE A 41 -5.81 -16.67 0.08
N ALA A 42 -6.35 -16.20 1.20
CA ALA A 42 -7.36 -15.14 1.21
C ALA A 42 -6.79 -13.82 0.67
N GLU A 43 -7.65 -12.84 0.35
CA GLU A 43 -7.19 -11.52 -0.09
C GLU A 43 -6.27 -10.90 0.97
N LEU A 44 -5.00 -10.74 0.62
CA LEU A 44 -3.92 -10.25 1.48
C LEU A 44 -3.13 -9.19 0.71
N SER A 45 -2.68 -8.15 1.39
CA SER A 45 -1.69 -7.23 0.85
C SER A 45 -0.54 -6.99 1.83
N THR A 46 0.61 -6.64 1.28
CA THR A 46 1.79 -6.23 2.03
C THR A 46 2.49 -5.08 1.30
N PHE A 47 3.28 -4.31 2.04
CA PHE A 47 4.13 -3.29 1.46
C PHE A 47 5.57 -3.77 1.36
N PHE A 48 6.28 -3.27 0.35
CA PHE A 48 7.68 -3.55 0.13
C PHE A 48 8.41 -2.31 -0.39
N GLN A 49 9.73 -2.36 -0.42
CA GLN A 49 10.56 -1.35 -1.06
C GLN A 49 11.51 -1.99 -2.08
N ILE A 50 12.00 -1.18 -3.01
CA ILE A 50 12.98 -1.58 -4.02
C ILE A 50 14.23 -0.76 -3.76
N THR A 51 15.31 -1.44 -3.37
CA THR A 51 16.65 -0.86 -3.19
C THR A 51 17.54 -1.26 -4.37
N ASP A 52 18.78 -0.76 -4.37
CA ASP A 52 19.85 -1.21 -5.28
C ASP A 52 20.12 -2.72 -5.19
N ASP A 53 19.97 -3.30 -4.00
CA ASP A 53 20.06 -4.74 -3.75
C ASP A 53 18.79 -5.55 -4.13
N GLY A 54 17.71 -4.90 -4.55
CA GLY A 54 16.45 -5.56 -4.94
C GLY A 54 15.27 -5.33 -4.00
N ILE A 55 14.40 -6.33 -3.83
CA ILE A 55 13.16 -6.21 -3.05
C ILE A 55 13.46 -6.44 -1.57
N ARG A 56 13.06 -5.49 -0.72
CA ARG A 56 13.22 -5.56 0.75
C ARG A 56 11.90 -5.27 1.45
N ASP A 57 11.82 -5.71 2.70
CA ASP A 57 10.73 -5.33 3.60
C ASP A 57 10.82 -3.83 3.93
N ILE A 58 9.71 -3.23 4.35
CA ILE A 58 9.71 -1.88 4.89
C ILE A 58 10.02 -2.00 6.38
N ASP A 59 11.07 -1.31 6.85
CA ASP A 59 11.37 -1.25 8.27
C ASP A 59 10.20 -0.58 9.01
N GLU A 60 9.48 -1.33 9.83
CA GLU A 60 8.28 -0.87 10.54
C GLU A 60 8.58 0.29 11.52
N THR A 61 9.84 0.52 11.85
CA THR A 61 10.29 1.62 12.71
C THR A 61 10.09 3.01 12.08
N GLU A 62 9.99 3.11 10.76
CA GLU A 62 9.66 4.37 10.06
C GLU A 62 8.15 4.54 9.80
N SER A 63 7.32 3.55 10.15
CA SER A 63 5.87 3.63 9.96
C SER A 63 5.11 4.36 11.08
N MET A 64 5.83 4.85 12.10
CA MET A 64 5.28 5.64 13.20
C MET A 64 5.33 7.16 12.99
N ASP A 65 5.56 7.64 11.77
CA ASP A 65 5.60 9.10 11.48
C ASP A 65 4.52 9.55 10.48
N ASP A 66 3.29 9.15 10.74
CA ASP A 66 2.08 9.69 10.07
C ASP A 66 0.99 10.07 11.10
N SER A 67 1.37 10.31 12.36
CA SER A 67 0.48 10.89 13.39
C SER A 67 0.76 12.38 13.60
N ASP A 68 0.92 13.13 12.52
CA ASP A 68 0.97 14.60 12.54
C ASP A 68 -0.37 15.22 12.06
N TYR A 69 -1.49 14.56 12.37
CA TYR A 69 -2.84 15.07 12.13
C TYR A 69 -3.82 14.59 13.23
N ASN A 70 -3.66 15.09 14.46
CA ASN A 70 -4.80 15.46 15.32
C ASN A 70 -4.39 16.29 16.57
N SER A 71 -4.77 17.57 16.55
CA SER A 71 -5.22 18.37 17.71
C SER A 71 -4.21 18.87 18.74
N ALA A 72 -3.27 19.72 18.32
CA ALA A 72 -2.73 20.81 19.16
C ALA A 72 -3.72 22.01 19.28
N SER A 73 -5.02 21.74 19.43
CA SER A 73 -6.08 22.77 19.48
C SER A 73 -7.09 22.60 20.62
N GLN A 74 -6.68 21.99 21.75
CA GLN A 74 -7.51 21.90 22.96
C GLN A 74 -6.89 22.46 24.25
N GLU A 75 -5.78 23.22 24.20
CA GLU A 75 -5.26 23.89 25.40
C GLU A 75 -5.58 25.39 25.53
N ASN A 76 -6.32 26.00 24.61
CA ASN A 76 -6.46 27.47 24.58
C ASN A 76 -7.87 28.06 24.73
N ILE A 77 -8.79 27.36 25.41
CA ILE A 77 -10.10 27.96 25.77
C ILE A 77 -10.50 27.57 27.21
N HIS A 78 -9.80 28.09 28.22
CA HIS A 78 -10.42 28.64 29.44
C HIS A 78 -9.46 29.22 30.50
N ALA A 79 -8.13 29.21 30.29
CA ALA A 79 -7.16 29.75 31.24
C ALA A 79 -6.81 31.24 31.06
N ILE A 80 -7.70 32.04 30.47
CA ILE A 80 -7.73 33.51 30.62
C ILE A 80 -8.97 33.79 31.47
N SER A 81 -8.91 33.52 32.78
CA SER A 81 -8.72 34.54 33.84
C SER A 81 -9.62 35.76 33.61
N ASN A 82 -10.67 35.97 34.40
CA ASN A 82 -10.55 36.75 35.63
C ASN A 82 -9.46 37.85 35.51
N MET A 83 -9.80 38.97 34.86
CA MET A 83 -9.43 40.34 35.22
C MET A 83 -10.55 41.26 34.74
#